data_AF-A0A958I4U5-F1
#
_entry.id   AF-A0A958I4U5-F1
#
_cell.length_a   1.000
_cell.length_b   1.000
_cell.length_c   1.000
_cell.angle_alpha   90.00
_cell.angle_beta   90.00
_cell.angle_gamma   90.00
#
_symmetry.space_group_name_H-M   'P 1'
#
loop_
_entity.id
_entity.type
_entity.pdbx_description
1 polymer ?
#
loop_
_entity_poly.entity_id
_entity_poly.type
_entity_poly.pdbx_seq_one_letter_code
_entity_poly.pdbx_strand_id
1 'polypeptide(L)'
;MFNKVIFGLMLMTFAFVQTGLAGGEEKIQKYFNQTASEVKAATEPAQKREILNNSLQTMSKALDKVERTGLVSKEDRAEIDRLKATLQDKQDELMGNNGYERVSDAQLNAFSDYVVQDMEQADKTISISLVSALLIVIIIILLV
;
A
#
# COMPACT_ATOMS: atom_id res chain seq x y z
N MET A 1 -16.61 2.19 38.63
CA MET A 1 -15.23 2.33 38.11
C MET A 1 -15.12 1.93 36.63
N PHE A 2 -15.91 0.97 36.13
CA PHE A 2 -15.97 0.56 34.72
C PHE A 2 -16.51 1.60 33.72
N ASN A 3 -17.49 2.44 34.08
CA ASN A 3 -18.04 3.43 33.13
C ASN A 3 -17.10 4.60 32.79
N LYS A 4 -16.09 4.89 33.61
CA LYS A 4 -15.13 5.97 33.34
C LYS A 4 -14.02 5.53 32.38
N VAL A 5 -13.68 4.23 32.38
CA VAL A 5 -12.68 3.64 31.47
C VAL A 5 -13.25 3.50 30.06
N ILE A 6 -14.52 3.10 29.93
CA ILE A 6 -15.19 2.97 28.64
C ILE A 6 -15.37 4.34 27.97
N PHE A 7 -15.70 5.38 28.74
CA PHE A 7 -15.82 6.76 28.21
C PHE A 7 -14.44 7.35 27.82
N GLY A 8 -13.38 7.02 28.56
CA GLY A 8 -12.01 7.41 28.22
C GLY A 8 -11.47 6.72 26.96
N LEU A 9 -11.79 5.44 26.76
CA LEU A 9 -11.44 4.70 25.54
C LEU A 9 -12.22 5.20 24.32
N MET A 10 -13.50 5.53 24.48
CA MET A 10 -14.36 6.04 23.39
C MET A 10 -13.93 7.45 22.93
N LEU A 11 -13.39 8.28 23.83
CA LEU A 11 -12.82 9.58 23.50
C LEU A 11 -11.45 9.49 22.82
N MET A 12 -10.61 8.50 23.18
CA MET A 12 -9.33 8.27 22.49
C MET A 12 -9.52 7.75 21.06
N THR A 13 -10.53 6.92 20.81
CA THR A 13 -10.84 6.46 19.45
C THR A 13 -11.35 7.58 18.56
N PHE A 14 -12.01 8.61 19.11
CA PHE A 14 -12.50 9.75 18.33
C PHE A 14 -11.38 10.72 17.94
N ALA A 15 -10.33 10.86 18.76
CA ALA A 15 -9.17 11.69 18.46
C ALA A 15 -8.25 11.10 17.37
N PHE A 16 -8.17 9.77 17.26
CA PHE A 16 -7.45 9.09 16.16
C PHE A 16 -8.19 9.12 14.82
N VAL A 17 -9.52 9.23 14.84
CA VAL A 17 -10.33 9.30 13.61
C VAL A 17 -10.22 10.68 12.95
N GLN A 18 -10.11 11.76 13.72
CA GLN A 18 -9.98 13.10 13.13
C GLN A 18 -8.62 13.36 12.48
N THR A 19 -7.54 12.70 12.91
CA THR A 19 -6.26 12.70 12.17
C THR A 19 -6.26 11.78 10.95
N GLY A 20 -7.23 10.85 10.83
CA GLY A 20 -7.40 9.97 9.68
C GLY A 20 -8.08 10.61 8.48
N LEU A 21 -8.89 11.65 8.68
CA LEU A 21 -9.66 12.29 7.60
C LEU A 21 -8.87 13.28 6.74
N ALA A 22 -7.69 13.71 7.20
CA ALA A 22 -6.73 14.53 6.43
C ALA A 22 -5.49 13.74 5.97
N GLY A 23 -5.41 12.43 6.29
CA GLY A 23 -4.20 11.61 6.13
C GLY A 23 -4.48 10.22 5.53
N GLY A 24 -5.50 10.10 4.68
CA GLY A 24 -5.74 8.92 3.87
C GLY A 24 -4.68 8.77 2.78
N GLU A 25 -4.55 9.82 1.96
CA GLU A 25 -3.60 9.90 0.82
C GLU A 25 -2.14 9.58 1.25
N GLU A 26 -1.69 10.09 2.39
CA GLU A 26 -0.31 9.90 2.84
C GLU A 26 0.09 8.43 3.14
N LYS A 27 -0.86 7.50 3.31
CA LYS A 27 -0.54 6.19 3.92
C LYS A 27 -0.15 5.10 2.92
N ILE A 28 -0.69 5.08 1.71
CA ILE A 28 -0.20 4.19 0.64
C ILE A 28 1.21 4.62 0.25
N GLN A 29 1.39 5.92 0.05
CA GLN A 29 2.70 6.54 -0.15
C GLN A 29 3.67 6.19 0.97
N LYS A 30 3.25 6.28 2.24
CA LYS A 30 4.08 5.90 3.39
C LYS A 30 4.51 4.43 3.37
N TYR A 31 3.62 3.52 2.96
CA TYR A 31 3.95 2.09 2.84
C TYR A 31 5.08 1.85 1.81
N PHE A 32 4.98 2.46 0.63
CA PHE A 32 6.02 2.32 -0.38
C PHE A 32 7.29 3.09 -0.03
N ASN A 33 7.19 4.24 0.65
CA ASN A 33 8.37 4.95 1.18
C ASN A 33 9.13 4.10 2.20
N GLN A 34 8.42 3.41 3.09
CA GLN A 34 9.03 2.47 4.03
C GLN A 34 9.71 1.32 3.30
N THR A 35 9.05 0.75 2.28
CA THR A 35 9.64 -0.28 1.42
C THR A 35 10.93 0.22 0.76
N ALA A 36 10.93 1.41 0.18
CA ALA A 36 12.11 2.00 -0.46
C ALA A 36 13.27 2.22 0.54
N SER A 37 12.95 2.61 1.78
CA SER A 37 13.93 2.70 2.86
C SER A 37 14.57 1.34 3.17
N GLU A 38 13.75 0.29 3.28
CA GLU A 38 14.22 -1.08 3.54
C GLU A 38 15.07 -1.63 2.40
N VAL A 39 14.69 -1.36 1.15
CA VAL A 39 15.49 -1.68 -0.05
C VAL A 39 16.86 -1.01 -0.01
N LYS A 40 16.90 0.27 0.37
CA LYS A 40 18.16 1.03 0.46
C LYS A 40 19.04 0.55 1.62
N ALA A 41 18.44 0.05 2.69
CA ALA A 41 19.15 -0.51 3.83
C ALA A 41 19.73 -1.91 3.57
N ALA A 42 19.09 -2.71 2.71
CA ALA A 42 19.59 -4.04 2.34
C ALA A 42 20.89 -3.95 1.51
N THR A 43 21.82 -4.88 1.73
CA THR A 43 23.10 -4.91 1.01
C THR A 43 23.01 -5.78 -0.25
N GLU A 44 22.43 -6.96 -0.12
CA GLU A 44 22.38 -7.95 -1.20
C GLU A 44 21.28 -7.63 -2.23
N PRO A 45 21.58 -7.61 -3.54
CA PRO A 45 20.58 -7.33 -4.58
C PRO A 45 19.39 -8.29 -4.57
N ALA A 46 19.63 -9.56 -4.22
CA ALA A 46 18.56 -10.55 -4.07
C ALA A 46 17.55 -10.15 -2.98
N GLN A 47 18.05 -9.67 -1.81
CA GLN A 47 17.20 -9.21 -0.71
C GLN A 47 16.42 -7.96 -1.10
N LYS A 48 17.06 -7.01 -1.77
CA LYS A 48 16.39 -5.79 -2.29
C LYS A 48 15.21 -6.12 -3.18
N ARG A 49 15.41 -7.05 -4.11
CA ARG A 49 14.38 -7.49 -5.04
C ARG A 49 13.25 -8.22 -4.33
N GLU A 50 13.59 -9.07 -3.36
CA GLU A 50 12.61 -9.78 -2.54
C GLU A 50 11.73 -8.81 -1.73
N ILE A 51 12.32 -7.80 -1.08
CA ILE A 51 11.58 -6.76 -0.34
C ILE A 51 10.57 -6.06 -1.27
N LEU A 52 11.02 -5.62 -2.45
CA LEU A 52 10.14 -4.98 -3.44
C LEU A 52 9.02 -5.90 -3.91
N ASN A 53 9.34 -7.13 -4.29
CA ASN A 53 8.36 -8.09 -4.76
C ASN A 53 7.33 -8.40 -3.68
N ASN A 54 7.77 -8.62 -2.44
CA ASN A 54 6.87 -8.90 -1.32
C ASN A 54 5.95 -7.71 -1.02
N SER A 55 6.46 -6.48 -1.13
CA SER A 55 5.68 -5.27 -0.95
C SER A 55 4.58 -5.13 -2.01
N LEU A 56 4.92 -5.26 -3.29
CA LEU A 56 3.96 -5.23 -4.40
C LEU A 56 2.89 -6.32 -4.30
N GLN A 57 3.29 -7.55 -3.94
CA GLN A 57 2.36 -8.66 -3.72
C GLN A 57 1.44 -8.44 -2.52
N THR A 58 1.96 -7.86 -1.44
CA THR A 58 1.17 -7.59 -0.23
C THR A 58 0.08 -6.58 -0.52
N MET A 59 0.42 -5.50 -1.25
CA MET A 59 -0.56 -4.50 -1.67
C MET A 59 -1.63 -5.10 -2.59
N SER A 60 -1.23 -5.92 -3.58
CA SER A 60 -2.17 -6.59 -4.48
C SER A 60 -3.15 -7.50 -3.72
N LYS A 61 -2.66 -8.26 -2.73
CA LYS A 61 -3.51 -9.08 -1.84
C LYS A 61 -4.43 -8.24 -0.95
N ALA A 62 -3.99 -7.06 -0.53
CA ALA A 62 -4.82 -6.14 0.23
C ALA A 62 -5.99 -5.64 -0.62
N LEU A 63 -5.73 -5.25 -1.87
CA LEU A 63 -6.76 -4.86 -2.83
C LEU A 63 -7.77 -5.98 -3.08
N ASP A 64 -7.32 -7.21 -3.27
CA ASP A 64 -8.21 -8.38 -3.42
C ASP A 64 -9.12 -8.58 -2.21
N LYS A 65 -8.60 -8.37 -1.00
CA LYS A 65 -9.39 -8.48 0.23
C LYS A 65 -10.40 -7.34 0.35
N VAL A 66 -10.01 -6.10 0.03
CA VAL A 66 -10.92 -4.94 -0.01
C VAL A 66 -12.06 -5.18 -0.96
N GLU A 67 -11.77 -5.62 -2.19
CA GLU A 67 -12.77 -5.90 -3.22
C GLU A 67 -13.82 -6.92 -2.74
N ARG A 68 -13.36 -7.96 -2.01
CA ARG A 68 -14.22 -9.02 -1.46
C ARG A 68 -15.04 -8.61 -0.24
N THR A 69 -14.69 -7.51 0.44
CA THR A 69 -15.42 -7.06 1.64
C THR A 69 -16.80 -6.46 1.34
N GLY A 70 -17.06 -6.10 0.08
CA GLY A 70 -18.29 -5.40 -0.31
C GLY A 70 -18.37 -3.95 0.20
N LEU A 71 -17.30 -3.44 0.81
CA LEU A 71 -17.20 -2.06 1.32
C LEU A 71 -16.94 -1.01 0.23
N VAL A 72 -16.74 -1.46 -1.01
CA VAL A 72 -16.33 -0.60 -2.13
C VAL A 72 -17.44 -0.43 -3.15
N SER A 73 -17.61 0.82 -3.61
CA SER A 73 -18.58 1.18 -4.65
C SER A 73 -18.21 0.57 -6.01
N LYS A 74 -19.07 0.72 -7.02
CA LYS A 74 -18.75 0.24 -8.37
C LYS A 74 -17.62 1.06 -9.00
N GLU A 75 -17.59 2.34 -8.69
CA GLU A 75 -16.57 3.30 -9.11
C GLU A 75 -15.22 2.94 -8.50
N ASP A 76 -15.20 2.62 -7.19
CA ASP A 76 -13.99 2.17 -6.48
C ASP A 76 -13.44 0.85 -7.05
N ARG A 77 -14.29 -0.05 -7.57
CA ARG A 77 -13.82 -1.30 -8.19
C ARG A 77 -12.98 -1.03 -9.44
N ALA A 78 -13.40 -0.08 -10.28
CA ALA A 78 -12.61 0.30 -11.45
C ALA A 78 -11.26 0.93 -11.06
N GLU A 79 -11.20 1.65 -9.93
CA GLU A 79 -9.95 2.16 -9.36
C GLU A 79 -9.07 1.05 -8.79
N ILE A 80 -9.66 0.07 -8.09
CA ILE A 80 -8.98 -1.14 -7.62
C ILE A 80 -8.36 -1.91 -8.78
N ASP A 81 -9.12 -2.15 -9.86
CA ASP A 81 -8.65 -2.90 -11.02
C ASP A 81 -7.47 -2.18 -11.70
N ARG A 82 -7.55 -0.85 -11.83
CA ARG A 82 -6.44 -0.03 -12.34
C ARG A 82 -5.21 -0.13 -11.45
N LEU A 83 -5.38 0.01 -10.13
CA LEU A 83 -4.24 -0.08 -9.21
C LEU A 83 -3.62 -1.48 -9.19
N LYS A 84 -4.44 -2.54 -9.24
CA LYS A 84 -3.97 -3.93 -9.37
C LYS A 84 -3.17 -4.14 -10.65
N ALA A 85 -3.64 -3.60 -11.78
CA ALA A 85 -2.89 -3.65 -13.04
C ALA A 85 -1.54 -2.94 -12.91
N THR A 86 -1.50 -1.73 -12.35
CA THR A 86 -0.25 -1.00 -12.12
C THR A 86 0.73 -1.78 -11.24
N LEU A 87 0.25 -2.41 -10.15
CA LEU A 87 1.10 -3.21 -9.26
C LEU A 87 1.65 -4.46 -9.97
N GLN A 88 0.82 -5.10 -10.80
CA GLN A 88 1.22 -6.23 -11.63
C GLN A 88 2.29 -5.83 -12.64
N ASP A 89 2.12 -4.70 -13.33
CA ASP A 89 3.11 -4.18 -14.27
C ASP A 89 4.45 -3.92 -13.57
N LYS A 90 4.45 -3.35 -12.36
CA LYS A 90 5.69 -3.18 -11.57
C LYS A 90 6.31 -4.51 -11.15
N GLN A 91 5.50 -5.50 -10.82
CA GLN A 91 6.01 -6.82 -10.48
C GLN A 91 6.65 -7.49 -11.71
N ASP A 92 6.04 -7.33 -12.87
CA ASP A 92 6.56 -7.87 -14.12
C ASP A 92 7.83 -7.15 -14.58
N GLU A 93 7.89 -5.82 -14.46
CA GLU A 93 9.11 -5.03 -14.70
C GLU A 93 10.24 -5.45 -13.75
N LEU A 94 9.94 -5.58 -12.45
CA LEU A 94 10.90 -6.05 -11.45
C LEU A 94 11.45 -7.44 -11.78
N MET A 95 10.65 -8.33 -12.35
CA MET A 95 11.08 -9.70 -12.64
C MET A 95 11.63 -9.91 -14.05
N GLY A 96 11.29 -9.02 -14.98
CA GLY A 96 11.52 -9.18 -16.43
C GLY A 96 10.51 -10.13 -17.08
N ASN A 97 9.25 -10.08 -16.64
CA ASN A 97 8.16 -10.89 -17.18
C ASN A 97 7.33 -10.09 -18.18
N ASN A 98 6.40 -10.74 -18.89
CA ASN A 98 5.39 -10.08 -19.74
C ASN A 98 5.93 -9.07 -20.76
N GLY A 99 7.15 -9.29 -21.25
CA GLY A 99 7.80 -8.42 -22.25
C GLY A 99 8.63 -7.27 -21.67
N TYR A 100 8.69 -7.14 -20.34
CA TYR A 100 9.58 -6.19 -19.68
C TYR A 100 11.02 -6.69 -19.62
N GLU A 101 11.97 -5.77 -19.74
CA GLU A 101 13.35 -6.03 -19.36
C GLU A 101 13.45 -6.05 -17.84
N ARG A 102 14.12 -7.07 -17.29
CA ARG A 102 14.31 -7.19 -15.85
C ARG A 102 15.09 -6.00 -15.32
N VAL A 103 14.54 -5.30 -14.32
CA VAL A 103 15.27 -4.26 -13.58
C VAL A 103 16.61 -4.81 -13.10
N SER A 104 17.72 -4.19 -13.50
CA SER A 104 19.04 -4.66 -13.10
C SER A 104 19.28 -4.48 -11.60
N ASP A 105 20.17 -5.29 -11.03
CA ASP A 105 20.50 -5.25 -9.60
C ASP A 105 21.00 -3.87 -9.15
N ALA A 106 21.73 -3.17 -10.02
CA ALA A 106 22.22 -1.81 -9.76
C ALA A 106 21.10 -0.76 -9.73
N GLN A 107 19.96 -1.04 -10.37
CA GLN A 107 18.84 -0.12 -10.48
C GLN A 107 17.78 -0.33 -9.39
N LEU A 108 17.88 -1.36 -8.54
CA LEU A 108 16.84 -1.68 -7.55
C LEU A 108 16.50 -0.53 -6.60
N ASN A 109 17.50 0.28 -6.20
CA ASN A 109 17.24 1.48 -5.39
C ASN A 109 16.43 2.52 -6.17
N ALA A 110 16.84 2.84 -7.39
CA ALA A 110 16.15 3.82 -8.24
C ALA A 110 14.73 3.32 -8.62
N PHE A 111 14.59 2.03 -8.86
CA PHE A 111 13.30 1.40 -9.10
C PHE A 111 12.38 1.50 -7.88
N SER A 112 12.91 1.34 -6.66
CA SER A 112 12.10 1.55 -5.45
C SER A 112 11.58 2.97 -5.32
N ASP A 113 12.37 3.98 -5.71
CA ASP A 113 11.93 5.38 -5.74
C ASP A 113 10.89 5.63 -6.84
N TYR A 114 11.06 4.98 -7.99
CA TYR A 114 10.09 5.05 -9.09
C TYR A 114 8.72 4.47 -8.68
N VAL A 115 8.71 3.32 -8.00
CA VAL A 115 7.48 2.72 -7.46
C VAL A 115 6.78 3.67 -6.49
N VAL A 116 7.52 4.36 -5.61
CA VAL A 116 6.93 5.37 -4.70
C VAL A 116 6.24 6.47 -5.50
N GLN A 117 6.92 7.03 -6.50
CA GLN A 117 6.38 8.14 -7.30
C GLN A 117 5.12 7.74 -8.07
N ASP A 118 5.11 6.55 -8.67
CA ASP A 118 3.92 6.05 -9.38
C ASP A 118 2.75 5.83 -8.41
N MET A 119 3.02 5.37 -7.19
CA MET A 119 1.99 5.19 -6.16
C MET A 119 1.47 6.52 -5.61
N GLU A 120 2.31 7.55 -5.49
CA GLU A 120 1.87 8.91 -5.16
C GLU A 120 0.91 9.50 -6.21
N GLN A 121 1.16 9.21 -7.48
CA GLN A 121 0.27 9.67 -8.56
C GLN A 121 -1.04 8.89 -8.58
N ALA A 122 -0.97 7.57 -8.35
CA ALA A 122 -2.15 6.72 -8.27
C ALA A 122 -3.05 7.13 -7.08
N ASP A 123 -2.46 7.42 -5.93
CA ASP A 123 -3.18 7.80 -4.70
C ASP A 123 -4.00 9.09 -4.87
N LYS A 124 -3.48 10.10 -5.57
CA LYS A 124 -4.24 11.32 -5.93
C LYS A 124 -5.46 11.08 -6.82
N THR A 125 -5.53 9.91 -7.45
CA THR A 125 -6.60 9.53 -8.38
C THR A 125 -7.60 8.58 -7.71
N ILE A 126 -7.31 8.10 -6.50
CA ILE A 126 -8.13 7.11 -5.77
C ILE A 126 -9.09 7.83 -4.81
N SER A 127 -10.31 7.30 -4.68
CA SER A 127 -11.31 7.83 -3.76
C SER A 127 -10.90 7.67 -2.28
N ILE A 128 -11.25 8.65 -1.44
CA ILE A 128 -10.99 8.61 0.01
C ILE A 128 -11.63 7.36 0.67
N SER A 129 -12.78 6.91 0.15
CA SER A 129 -13.44 5.68 0.62
C SER A 129 -12.62 4.43 0.33
N LEU A 130 -12.01 4.33 -0.85
CA LEU A 130 -11.15 3.22 -1.22
C LEU A 130 -9.86 3.22 -0.40
N VAL A 131 -9.19 4.37 -0.26
CA VAL A 131 -7.98 4.47 0.59
C VAL A 131 -8.27 4.04 2.02
N SER A 132 -9.40 4.48 2.58
CA SER A 132 -9.81 4.09 3.94
C SER A 132 -10.07 2.59 4.08
N ALA A 133 -10.74 1.96 3.10
CA ALA A 133 -10.99 0.52 3.11
C ALA A 133 -9.70 -0.30 3.00
N LEU A 134 -8.78 0.12 2.13
CA LEU A 134 -7.47 -0.48 1.94
C LEU A 134 -6.63 -0.47 3.22
N LEU A 135 -6.66 0.65 3.95
CA LEU A 135 -5.90 0.79 5.18
C LEU A 135 -6.34 -0.18 6.27
N ILE A 136 -7.66 -0.35 6.45
CA ILE A 136 -8.19 -1.31 7.42
C ILE A 136 -7.65 -2.72 7.11
N VAL A 137 -7.65 -3.10 5.84
CA VAL A 137 -7.17 -4.40 5.40
C VAL A 137 -5.66 -4.55 5.56
N ILE A 138 -4.86 -3.54 5.20
CA ILE A 138 -3.39 -3.57 5.37
C ILE A 138 -3.03 -3.69 6.84
N ILE A 139 -3.68 -2.93 7.72
CA ILE A 139 -3.44 -3.01 9.17
C ILE A 139 -3.77 -4.41 9.69
N ILE A 140 -4.88 -5.01 9.26
CA ILE A 140 -5.24 -6.40 9.64
C ILE A 140 -4.17 -7.38 9.15
N ILE A 141 -3.60 -7.20 7.96
CA ILE A 141 -2.54 -8.07 7.43
C ILE A 141 -1.25 -7.92 8.24
N LEU A 142 -0.91 -6.71 8.70
CA LEU A 142 0.33 -6.44 9.44
C LEU A 142 0.26 -6.81 10.93
N LEU A 143 -0.95 -6.85 11.52
CA LEU A 143 -1.15 -7.18 12.94
C LEU A 143 -1.32 -8.69 13.21
N VAL A 144 -1.54 -9.50 12.18
CA VAL A 144 -1.71 -10.96 12.25
C VAL A 144 -0.41 -11.65 11.87
#